data_AF-A0AAW2V295-F1
#
_entry.id   AF-A0AAW2V295-F1
#
_cell.length_a   1.000
_cell.length_b   1.000
_cell.length_c   1.000
_cell.angle_alpha   90.00
_cell.angle_beta   90.00
_cell.angle_gamma   90.00
#
_symmetry.space_group_name_H-M   'P 1'
#
loop_
_entity.id
_entity.type
_entity.pdbx_description
1 polymer ?
#
loop_
_entity_poly.entity_id
_entity_poly.type
_entity_poly.pdbx_seq_one_letter_code
_entity_poly.pdbx_strand_id
1 'polypeptide(L)'
;MMIKAQAFADFISELARISLEDMSKTEKWLLHVDGSPTIQGNGAGIVITSPQSEDLEFAVKFCFIASINRVEYEALVIGLKITHEAGARHLIAYSDSRLIVKQVEAHMKLKKKI
;
A
#
# COMPACT_ATOMS: atom_id res chain seq x y z
N MET A 1 -21.52 -1.77 1.75
CA MET A 1 -21.20 -2.53 0.53
C MET A 1 -19.81 -3.12 0.72
N MET A 2 -19.72 -4.45 0.83
CA MET A 2 -18.45 -5.17 1.07
C MET A 2 -17.48 -4.89 -0.08
N ILE A 3 -16.31 -4.33 0.20
CA ILE A 3 -15.16 -4.49 -0.69
C ILE A 3 -14.90 -5.99 -0.73
N LYS A 4 -15.00 -6.58 -1.93
CA LYS A 4 -14.87 -8.02 -2.13
C LYS A 4 -13.52 -8.47 -1.58
N ALA A 5 -13.54 -9.22 -0.47
CA ALA A 5 -12.35 -9.77 0.19
C ALA A 5 -11.44 -10.53 -0.78
N GLN A 6 -11.99 -11.03 -1.89
CA GLN A 6 -11.25 -11.68 -2.96
C GLN A 6 -10.25 -10.73 -3.65
N ALA A 7 -10.66 -9.50 -4.00
CA ALA A 7 -9.76 -8.55 -4.66
C ALA A 7 -8.59 -8.14 -3.75
N PHE A 8 -8.82 -8.13 -2.43
CA PHE A 8 -7.77 -7.92 -1.44
C PHE A 8 -6.86 -9.14 -1.31
N ALA A 9 -7.42 -10.35 -1.26
CA ALA A 9 -6.65 -11.58 -1.19
C ALA A 9 -5.78 -11.78 -2.43
N ASP A 10 -6.30 -11.49 -3.62
CA ASP A 10 -5.58 -11.60 -4.89
C ASP A 10 -4.42 -10.60 -4.93
N PHE A 11 -4.66 -9.36 -4.50
CA PHE A 11 -3.65 -8.31 -4.43
C PHE A 11 -2.53 -8.59 -3.41
N ILE A 12 -2.88 -9.05 -2.19
CA ILE A 12 -1.89 -9.50 -1.21
C ILE A 12 -1.15 -10.73 -1.74
N SER A 13 -1.83 -11.58 -2.52
CA SER A 13 -1.22 -12.76 -3.09
C SER A 13 -0.12 -12.41 -4.08
N GLU A 14 -0.39 -11.44 -4.95
CA GLU A 14 0.51 -10.89 -5.95
C GLU A 14 1.70 -10.15 -5.29
N LEU A 15 1.45 -9.32 -4.27
CA LEU A 15 2.49 -8.66 -3.49
C LEU A 15 3.44 -9.63 -2.78
N ALA A 16 2.91 -10.72 -2.22
CA ALA A 16 3.73 -11.72 -1.56
C ALA A 16 4.59 -12.54 -2.54
N ARG A 17 4.12 -12.75 -3.78
CA ARG A 17 4.90 -13.43 -4.82
C ARG A 17 6.11 -12.57 -5.22
N ILE A 18 5.89 -11.27 -5.38
CA ILE A 18 6.92 -10.26 -5.64
C ILE A 18 7.98 -10.25 -4.52
N SER A 19 7.58 -10.41 -3.25
CA SER A 19 8.49 -10.45 -2.10
C SER A 19 9.36 -11.71 -1.98
N LEU A 20 8.97 -12.84 -2.58
CA LEU A 20 9.69 -14.12 -2.42
C LEU A 20 10.75 -14.35 -3.50
N GLU A 21 10.65 -13.67 -4.65
CA GLU A 21 11.48 -13.96 -5.82
C GLU A 21 12.84 -13.24 -5.82
N ASP A 22 13.06 -12.17 -5.05
CA ASP A 22 14.33 -11.44 -5.05
C ASP A 22 14.69 -10.97 -3.61
N MET A 23 15.76 -11.50 -3.02
CA MET A 23 16.24 -11.12 -1.68
C MET A 23 17.68 -10.56 -1.71
N SER A 24 18.20 -10.19 -2.89
CA SER A 24 19.50 -9.53 -3.02
C SER A 24 19.37 -8.00 -2.95
N LYS A 25 20.00 -7.45 -1.92
CA LYS A 25 20.06 -6.05 -1.51
C LYS A 25 20.48 -5.10 -2.65
N THR A 26 19.61 -4.15 -3.02
CA THR A 26 19.86 -2.70 -3.27
C THR A 26 18.65 -1.96 -3.87
N GLU A 27 17.63 -2.67 -4.35
CA GLU A 27 16.51 -2.08 -5.12
C GLU A 27 15.18 -1.97 -4.35
N LYS A 28 15.22 -1.45 -3.11
CA LYS A 28 13.99 -1.33 -2.30
C LYS A 28 13.32 0.01 -2.51
N TRP A 29 12.08 -0.02 -2.95
CA TRP A 29 11.18 1.13 -2.98
C TRP A 29 10.61 1.36 -1.57
N LEU A 30 10.32 2.62 -1.25
CA LEU A 30 9.59 2.99 -0.04
C LEU A 30 8.25 3.59 -0.44
N LEU A 31 7.19 3.24 0.27
CA LEU A 31 5.86 3.80 0.11
C LEU A 31 5.39 4.30 1.47
N HIS A 32 5.03 5.57 1.56
CA HIS A 32 4.39 6.16 2.72
C HIS A 32 2.98 6.59 2.34
N VAL A 33 2.01 6.29 3.20
CA VAL A 33 0.64 6.76 3.03
C VAL A 33 0.14 7.41 4.31
N ASP A 34 -0.55 8.53 4.14
CA ASP A 34 -1.21 9.24 5.23
C ASP A 34 -2.59 9.72 4.76
N GLY A 35 -3.61 9.47 5.56
CA GLY A 35 -4.99 9.75 5.24
C GLY A 35 -5.54 10.82 6.16
N SER A 36 -6.14 11.86 5.59
CA SER A 36 -6.71 12.97 6.34
C SER A 36 -8.16 13.22 5.95
N PRO A 37 -9.07 13.38 6.93
CA PRO A 37 -10.40 13.91 6.65
C PRO A 37 -10.26 15.39 6.24
N THR A 38 -10.80 15.77 5.09
CA THR A 38 -10.79 17.17 4.61
C THR A 38 -12.20 17.76 4.60
N ILE A 39 -12.29 19.09 4.61
CA ILE A 39 -13.59 19.82 4.60
C ILE A 39 -14.41 19.52 3.32
N GLN A 40 -13.75 19.14 2.22
CA GLN A 40 -14.38 18.87 0.93
C GLN A 40 -14.45 17.37 0.57
N GLY A 41 -14.26 16.46 1.53
CA GLY A 41 -14.22 15.02 1.32
C GLY A 41 -13.05 14.35 2.01
N ASN A 42 -12.76 13.11 1.67
CA ASN A 42 -11.60 12.43 2.24
C ASN A 42 -10.39 12.57 1.32
N GLY A 43 -9.19 12.80 1.87
CA GLY A 43 -7.97 12.94 1.09
C GLY A 43 -6.84 12.08 1.66
N ALA A 44 -5.86 11.74 0.84
CA ALA A 44 -4.65 11.08 1.30
C ALA A 44 -3.41 11.57 0.55
N GLY A 45 -2.30 11.63 1.28
CA GLY A 45 -0.95 11.75 0.73
C GLY A 45 -0.36 10.37 0.48
N ILE A 46 0.39 10.25 -0.61
CA ILE A 46 1.18 9.08 -0.95
C ILE A 46 2.57 9.58 -1.34
N VAL A 47 3.61 9.06 -0.71
CA VAL A 47 5.00 9.34 -1.08
C VAL A 47 5.66 8.03 -1.48
N ILE A 48 6.28 8.01 -2.65
CA ILE A 48 6.99 6.86 -3.19
C ILE A 48 8.44 7.27 -3.41
N THR A 49 9.38 6.59 -2.76
CA THR A 49 10.82 6.78 -2.98
C THR A 49 11.37 5.60 -3.75
N SER A 50 11.90 5.86 -4.94
CA SER A 50 12.58 4.84 -5.73
C SER A 50 13.95 4.49 -5.12
N PRO A 51 14.55 3.34 -5.45
CA PRO A 51 15.90 2.99 -5.01
C PRO A 51 16.97 3.98 -5.49
N GLN A 52 16.66 4.73 -6.55
CA GLN A 52 17.51 5.80 -7.11
C GLN A 52 17.35 7.12 -6.34
N SER A 53 16.59 7.11 -5.24
CA SER A 53 16.29 8.27 -4.40
C SER A 53 15.51 9.37 -5.12
N GLU A 54 14.65 8.98 -6.07
CA GLU A 54 13.66 9.88 -6.67
C GLU A 54 12.35 9.77 -5.89
N ASP A 55 11.89 10.90 -5.36
CA ASP A 55 10.64 10.98 -4.61
C ASP A 55 9.49 11.40 -5.53
N LEU A 56 8.42 10.61 -5.52
CA LEU A 56 7.15 10.89 -6.18
C LEU A 56 6.07 11.11 -5.13
N GLU A 57 5.52 12.32 -5.11
CA GLU A 57 4.46 12.71 -4.20
C GLU A 57 3.11 12.79 -4.92
N PHE A 58 2.09 12.13 -4.35
CA PHE A 58 0.74 12.16 -4.86
C PHE A 58 -0.24 12.60 -3.78
N ALA A 59 -1.19 13.45 -4.17
CA ALA A 59 -2.36 13.79 -3.38
C ALA A 59 -3.62 13.19 -4.04
N VAL A 60 -4.28 12.30 -3.33
CA VAL A 60 -5.51 11.64 -3.81
C VAL A 60 -6.71 12.20 -3.08
N LYS A 61 -7.71 12.65 -3.83
CA LYS A 61 -9.02 13.06 -3.30
C LYS A 61 -10.04 11.94 -3.53
N PHE A 62 -10.68 11.51 -2.46
CA PHE A 62 -11.75 10.53 -2.50
C PHE A 62 -13.12 11.21 -2.43
N CYS A 63 -13.95 10.97 -3.45
CA CYS A 63 -15.30 11.52 -3.55
C CYS A 63 -16.36 10.70 -2.77
N PHE A 64 -15.94 9.94 -1.76
CA PHE A 64 -16.85 9.14 -0.92
C PHE A 64 -16.68 9.48 0.56
N ILE A 65 -17.76 9.30 1.32
CA ILE A 65 -17.72 9.35 2.78
C ILE A 65 -17.09 8.04 3.29
N ALA A 66 -16.03 8.15 4.07
CA ALA A 66 -15.28 7.05 4.65
C ALA A 66 -14.66 7.45 5.99
N SER A 67 -14.41 6.45 6.82
CA SER A 67 -13.53 6.59 7.99
C SER A 67 -12.08 6.79 7.54
N ILE A 68 -11.28 7.48 8.34
CA ILE A 68 -9.83 7.70 8.13
C ILE A 68 -9.11 6.39 7.74
N ASN A 69 -9.36 5.29 8.46
CA ASN A 69 -8.78 3.97 8.14
C ASN A 69 -9.05 3.48 6.71
N ARG A 70 -10.23 3.80 6.16
CA ARG A 70 -10.59 3.41 4.79
C ARG A 70 -9.92 4.33 3.78
N VAL A 71 -9.71 5.59 4.12
CA VAL A 71 -8.99 6.56 3.30
C VAL A 71 -7.52 6.16 3.16
N GLU A 72 -6.86 5.86 4.27
CA GLU A 72 -5.49 5.34 4.28
C GLU A 72 -5.37 4.01 3.54
N TYR A 73 -6.34 3.11 3.70
CA TYR A 73 -6.35 1.83 3.01
C TYR A 73 -6.43 1.99 1.49
N GLU A 74 -7.32 2.86 0.99
CA GLU A 74 -7.46 3.11 -0.45
C GLU A 74 -6.21 3.81 -1.00
N ALA A 75 -5.60 4.71 -0.22
CA ALA A 75 -4.32 5.32 -0.55
C ALA A 75 -3.19 4.29 -0.64
N LEU A 76 -3.12 3.33 0.30
CA LEU A 76 -2.17 2.23 0.28
C LEU A 76 -2.32 1.39 -1.00
N VAL A 77 -3.55 1.03 -1.35
CA VAL A 77 -3.83 0.27 -2.58
C VAL A 77 -3.39 1.04 -3.84
N ILE A 78 -3.63 2.35 -3.90
CA ILE A 78 -3.19 3.19 -5.03
C ILE A 78 -1.67 3.25 -5.10
N GLY A 79 -0.99 3.55 -3.99
CA GLY A 79 0.48 3.64 -3.96
C GLY A 79 1.18 2.33 -4.33
N LEU A 80 0.61 1.21 -3.90
CA LEU A 80 1.08 -0.13 -4.27
C LEU A 80 0.90 -0.44 -5.77
N LYS A 81 -0.20 0.02 -6.39
CA LYS A 81 -0.39 -0.13 -7.85
C LYS A 81 0.62 0.70 -8.63
N ILE A 82 0.82 1.96 -8.23
CA ILE A 82 1.78 2.87 -8.87
C ILE A 82 3.19 2.28 -8.80
N THR A 83 3.63 1.83 -7.62
CA THR A 83 4.95 1.21 -7.45
C THR A 83 5.10 -0.07 -8.26
N HIS A 84 4.07 -0.93 -8.31
CA HIS A 84 4.08 -2.13 -9.15
C HIS A 84 4.22 -1.80 -10.64
N GLU A 85 3.43 -0.85 -11.14
CA GLU A 85 3.50 -0.38 -12.55
C GLU A 85 4.85 0.28 -12.87
N ALA A 86 5.48 0.91 -11.88
CA ALA A 86 6.84 1.46 -12.00
C ALA A 86 7.95 0.38 -11.94
N GLY A 87 7.59 -0.90 -11.79
CA GLY A 87 8.54 -2.02 -11.81
C GLY A 87 9.14 -2.38 -10.45
N ALA A 88 8.56 -1.89 -9.34
CA ALA A 88 9.03 -2.22 -8.00
C ALA A 88 8.87 -3.72 -7.70
N ARG A 89 10.00 -4.41 -7.47
CA ARG A 89 10.02 -5.81 -7.00
C ARG A 89 10.17 -5.94 -5.49
N HIS A 90 10.71 -4.92 -4.84
CA HIS A 90 10.78 -4.86 -3.38
C HIS A 90 10.25 -3.53 -2.90
N LEU A 91 9.30 -3.59 -1.98
CA LEU A 91 8.66 -2.42 -1.44
C LEU A 91 8.52 -2.55 0.08
N ILE A 92 8.82 -1.47 0.79
CA ILE A 92 8.46 -1.31 2.20
C ILE A 92 7.37 -0.24 2.27
N ALA A 93 6.19 -0.61 2.75
CA ALA A 93 5.08 0.30 2.93
C ALA A 93 4.95 0.71 4.41
N TYR A 94 4.79 2.02 4.64
CA TYR A 94 4.57 2.65 5.94
C TYR A 94 3.18 3.29 5.98
N SER A 95 2.48 3.08 7.10
CA SER A 95 1.18 3.67 7.39
C SER A 95 1.05 3.81 8.90
N ASP A 96 0.43 4.91 9.33
CA ASP A 96 0.19 5.19 10.75
C ASP A 96 -1.01 4.41 11.30
N SER A 97 -1.86 3.85 10.43
CA SER A 97 -2.95 2.96 10.85
C SER A 97 -2.45 1.60 11.30
N ARG A 98 -2.36 1.42 12.62
CA ARG A 98 -2.08 0.13 13.29
C ARG A 98 -2.98 -1.02 12.82
N LEU A 99 -4.19 -0.73 12.36
CA LEU A 99 -5.12 -1.75 11.86
C LEU A 99 -4.67 -2.30 10.51
N ILE A 100 -4.29 -1.41 9.60
CA ILE A 100 -3.78 -1.76 8.27
C ILE A 100 -2.48 -2.57 8.40
N VAL A 101 -1.54 -2.08 9.22
CA VAL A 101 -0.27 -2.78 9.49
C VAL A 101 -0.52 -4.20 10.00
N LYS A 102 -1.40 -4.37 11.00
CA LYS A 102 -1.73 -5.69 11.55
C LYS A 102 -2.38 -6.62 10.54
N GLN A 103 -3.28 -6.12 9.69
CA GLN A 103 -3.93 -6.94 8.67
C GLN A 103 -2.93 -7.39 7.61
N VAL A 104 -2.10 -6.48 7.09
CA VAL A 104 -1.09 -6.82 6.08
C VAL A 104 -0.07 -7.82 6.66
N GLU A 105 0.40 -7.62 7.89
CA GLU A 105 1.30 -8.56 8.55
C GLU A 105 0.68 -9.96 8.72
N ALA A 106 -0.59 -10.03 9.15
CA ALA A 106 -1.28 -11.31 9.34
C ALA A 106 -1.36 -12.10 8.02
N HIS A 107 -1.68 -11.43 6.92
CA HIS A 107 -1.80 -12.09 5.61
C HIS A 107 -0.43 -12.45 5.00
N MET A 108 0.62 -11.67 5.27
CA MET A 108 2.00 -12.04 4.89
C MET A 108 2.53 -13.22 5.70
N LYS A 109 2.22 -13.29 7.00
CA LYS A 109 2.59 -14.43 7.87
C LYS A 109 1.89 -15.73 7.46
N LEU A 110 0.64 -15.65 6.98
CA LEU A 110 -0.14 -16.82 6.55
C LEU A 110 0.38 -17.50 5.28
N LYS A 111 1.22 -16.81 4.47
CA LYS A 111 1.88 -17.41 3.30
C LYS A 111 3.17 -18.18 3.64
N LYS A 112 3.60 -18.22 4.90
CA LYS A 112 4.64 -19.15 5.39
C LYS A 112 3.99 -20.45 5.88
N LYS A 113 3.54 -21.28 4.96
CA LYS A 113 3.44 -22.73 5.19
C LYS A 113 3.88 -23.40 3.90
N ILE A 114 5.15 -23.81 3.90
CA ILE A 114 5.75 -24.73 2.93
C ILE A 114 4.96 -26.04 2.97
#